data_AF-A0A285DNM1-F1
#
_entry.id   AF-A0A285DNM1-F1
#
_cell.length_a   1.000
_cell.length_b   1.000
_cell.length_c   1.000
_cell.angle_alpha   90.00
_cell.angle_beta   90.00
_cell.angle_gamma   90.00
#
_symmetry.space_group_name_H-M   'P 1'
#
loop_
_entity.id
_entity.type
_entity.pdbx_description
1 polymer ?
#
loop_
_entity_poly.entity_id
_entity_poly.type
_entity_poly.pdbx_seq_one_letter_code
_entity_poly.pdbx_strand_id
1 'polypeptide(L)'
;MTRHDRFSRPGGGPAPATTSPAGQHPCGHRPARPALTLIPGTGLGTRVELSTLTRQPMPGDARGALVAPVHGTPMATWVPLDDPSPIPQGRILLSWTPAGEDRTDVTAHLGLAGAQVLLAVWPGLRGEWSDVVRPTVAEVTELHAALHLATALLDRLTD
;
A
#
# COMPACT_ATOMS: atom_id res chain seq x y z
N MET A 1 -24.60 35.01 -43.96
CA MET A 1 -25.30 34.70 -45.23
C MET A 1 -24.89 33.28 -45.64
N THR A 2 -25.62 32.22 -45.26
CA THR A 2 -26.85 31.63 -45.84
C THR A 2 -26.55 30.47 -46.79
N ARG A 3 -26.91 29.24 -46.37
CA ARG A 3 -27.52 28.09 -47.10
C ARG A 3 -27.43 26.88 -46.15
N HIS A 4 -28.48 26.26 -45.58
CA HIS A 4 -29.76 25.75 -46.08
C HIS A 4 -29.63 24.88 -47.35
N ASP A 5 -29.66 23.54 -47.19
CA ASP A 5 -30.77 22.62 -47.51
C ASP A 5 -30.41 21.21 -46.95
N ARG A 6 -31.20 20.41 -46.22
CA ARG A 6 -32.59 19.88 -46.28
C ARG A 6 -32.71 18.54 -47.05
N PHE A 7 -33.46 17.61 -46.43
CA PHE A 7 -34.17 16.42 -46.97
C PHE A 7 -33.35 15.16 -47.32
N SER A 8 -33.75 13.89 -47.06
CA SER A 8 -35.03 13.26 -46.67
C SER A 8 -34.83 11.85 -46.08
N ARG A 9 -35.73 11.41 -45.18
CA ARG A 9 -36.12 9.99 -44.94
C ARG A 9 -37.10 9.52 -46.04
N PRO A 10 -37.33 8.21 -46.26
CA PRO A 10 -38.58 7.59 -45.75
C PRO A 10 -38.57 6.06 -45.50
N GLY A 11 -39.63 5.60 -44.80
CA GLY A 11 -40.19 4.23 -44.83
C GLY A 11 -39.71 3.30 -43.69
N GLY A 12 -40.52 2.71 -42.80
CA GLY A 12 -41.98 2.49 -42.76
C GLY A 12 -42.34 1.03 -43.06
N GLY A 13 -42.53 0.20 -42.03
CA GLY A 13 -43.08 -1.17 -42.15
C GLY A 13 -43.14 -1.93 -40.79
N PRO A 14 -44.24 -2.63 -40.45
CA PRO A 14 -44.57 -3.04 -39.07
C PRO A 14 -44.16 -4.49 -38.68
N ALA A 15 -44.25 -4.76 -37.37
CA ALA A 15 -43.95 -6.01 -36.66
C ALA A 15 -44.86 -7.21 -37.03
N PRO A 16 -44.46 -8.44 -36.62
CA PRO A 16 -45.25 -9.09 -35.57
C PRO A 16 -44.42 -9.81 -34.49
N ALA A 17 -45.11 -10.07 -33.37
CA ALA A 17 -44.66 -10.73 -32.16
C ALA A 17 -44.20 -12.19 -32.37
N THR A 18 -43.37 -12.71 -31.47
CA THR A 18 -43.76 -13.67 -30.39
C THR A 18 -42.51 -14.34 -29.82
N THR A 19 -42.64 -14.81 -28.57
CA THR A 19 -41.89 -15.91 -27.92
C THR A 19 -40.62 -15.56 -27.13
N SER A 20 -40.85 -15.42 -25.83
CA SER A 20 -39.90 -15.74 -24.76
C SER A 20 -39.49 -17.22 -24.84
N PRO A 21 -38.21 -17.54 -24.60
CA PRO A 21 -37.93 -18.51 -23.56
C PRO A 21 -36.81 -18.03 -22.62
N ALA A 22 -36.97 -18.43 -21.36
CA ALA A 22 -35.96 -18.37 -20.32
C ALA A 22 -34.62 -18.96 -20.78
N GLY A 23 -33.52 -18.27 -20.46
CA GLY A 23 -32.20 -18.73 -20.84
C GLY A 23 -31.07 -17.87 -20.28
N GLN A 24 -30.79 -18.07 -18.99
CA GLN A 24 -29.44 -18.08 -18.42
C GLN A 24 -28.59 -16.80 -18.55
N HIS A 25 -28.52 -16.09 -17.43
CA HIS A 25 -27.42 -15.17 -17.13
C HIS A 25 -26.06 -15.85 -17.42
N PRO A 26 -25.17 -15.26 -18.24
CA PRO A 26 -23.77 -15.63 -18.18
C PRO A 26 -23.25 -15.10 -16.85
N CYS A 27 -23.00 -16.03 -15.92
CA CYS A 27 -22.19 -15.81 -14.73
C CYS A 27 -20.98 -14.98 -15.14
N GLY A 28 -20.86 -13.80 -14.54
CA GLY A 28 -19.70 -12.95 -14.70
C GLY A 28 -18.45 -13.78 -14.48
N HIS A 29 -17.62 -13.86 -15.51
CA HIS A 29 -16.30 -14.42 -15.42
C HIS A 29 -15.51 -13.51 -14.48
N ARG A 30 -15.57 -13.80 -13.19
CA ARG A 30 -14.70 -13.19 -12.19
C ARG A 30 -13.29 -13.57 -12.62
N PRO A 31 -12.39 -12.62 -12.94
CA PRO A 31 -11.01 -12.96 -13.18
C PRO A 31 -10.53 -13.71 -11.94
N ALA A 32 -10.02 -14.92 -12.17
CA ALA A 32 -9.42 -15.72 -11.13
C ALA A 32 -8.41 -14.83 -10.40
N ARG A 33 -8.64 -14.60 -9.11
CA ARG A 33 -7.64 -13.99 -8.24
C ARG A 33 -6.36 -14.80 -8.45
N PRO A 34 -5.22 -14.16 -8.79
CA PRO A 34 -3.96 -14.88 -8.78
C PRO A 34 -3.80 -15.47 -7.38
N ALA A 35 -3.67 -16.78 -7.32
CA ALA A 35 -3.35 -17.48 -6.09
C ALA A 35 -2.02 -16.90 -5.60
N LEU A 36 -2.07 -16.14 -4.51
CA LEU A 36 -0.87 -15.65 -3.84
C LEU A 36 -0.08 -16.89 -3.43
N THR A 37 1.01 -17.12 -4.15
CA THR A 37 1.97 -18.16 -3.78
C THR A 37 2.65 -17.61 -2.53
N LEU A 38 2.20 -18.06 -1.37
CA LEU A 38 2.90 -17.83 -0.11
C LEU A 38 4.27 -18.50 -0.25
N ILE A 39 5.28 -17.70 -0.57
CA ILE A 39 6.67 -18.15 -0.57
C ILE A 39 7.03 -18.48 0.88
N PRO A 40 7.67 -19.62 1.17
CA PRO A 40 8.11 -19.96 2.51
C PRO A 40 9.06 -18.90 3.07
N GLY A 41 8.72 -18.29 4.22
CA GLY A 41 9.58 -17.33 4.93
C GLY A 41 9.04 -15.90 5.06
N THR A 42 7.88 -15.59 4.48
CA THR A 42 7.24 -14.25 4.56
C THR A 42 5.90 -14.30 5.28
N GLY A 43 5.79 -15.13 6.32
CA GLY A 43 4.59 -15.16 7.16
C GLY A 43 4.41 -13.84 7.90
N LEU A 44 3.15 -13.44 8.12
CA LEU A 44 2.81 -12.38 9.07
C LEU A 44 3.58 -12.60 10.39
N GLY A 45 4.26 -11.57 10.89
CA GLY A 45 5.10 -11.66 12.09
C GLY A 45 6.55 -12.10 11.87
N THR A 46 6.94 -12.56 10.67
CA THR A 46 8.35 -12.84 10.35
C THR A 46 9.10 -11.53 10.15
N ARG A 47 10.24 -11.38 10.83
CA ARG A 47 11.11 -10.22 10.70
C ARG A 47 12.20 -10.49 9.66
N VAL A 48 12.30 -9.62 8.67
CA VAL A 48 13.27 -9.68 7.57
C VAL A 48 13.91 -8.32 7.34
N GLU A 49 15.02 -8.25 6.61
CA GLU A 49 15.60 -6.96 6.23
C GLU A 49 14.64 -6.19 5.31
N LEU A 50 14.56 -4.87 5.47
CA LEU A 50 13.72 -4.02 4.63
C LEU A 50 14.01 -4.24 3.13
N SER A 51 15.28 -4.27 2.73
CA SER A 51 15.70 -4.47 1.33
C SER A 51 15.15 -5.77 0.71
N THR A 52 15.10 -6.85 1.49
CA THR A 52 14.56 -8.13 1.05
C THR A 52 13.05 -8.04 0.85
N LEU A 53 12.37 -7.36 1.77
CA LEU A 53 10.92 -7.27 1.79
C LEU A 53 10.40 -6.34 0.68
N THR A 54 11.13 -5.29 0.31
CA THR A 54 10.74 -4.33 -0.74
C THR A 54 10.80 -4.88 -2.16
N ARG A 55 11.44 -6.04 -2.37
CA ARG A 55 11.45 -6.76 -3.65
C ARG A 55 10.14 -7.47 -3.96
N GLN A 56 9.23 -7.50 -2.99
CA GLN A 56 7.96 -8.18 -3.10
C GLN A 56 6.81 -7.17 -3.15
N PRO A 57 5.74 -7.47 -3.91
CA PRO A 57 4.52 -6.69 -3.79
C PRO A 57 3.97 -6.79 -2.37
N MET A 58 3.35 -5.72 -1.88
CA MET A 58 2.66 -5.76 -0.60
C MET A 58 1.56 -6.83 -0.63
N PRO A 59 1.54 -7.79 0.31
CA PRO A 59 0.48 -8.79 0.40
C PRO A 59 -0.89 -8.13 0.53
N GLY A 60 -1.91 -8.69 -0.12
CA GLY A 60 -3.26 -8.13 -0.12
C GLY A 60 -3.97 -8.19 1.25
N ASP A 61 -3.43 -8.98 2.19
CA ASP A 61 -3.86 -9.12 3.58
C ASP A 61 -2.96 -8.35 4.56
N ALA A 62 -2.05 -7.50 4.07
CA ALA A 62 -1.21 -6.63 4.88
C ALA A 62 -1.60 -5.15 4.68
N ARG A 63 -1.59 -4.36 5.77
CA ARG A 63 -1.71 -2.89 5.70
C ARG A 63 -0.37 -2.20 5.43
N GLY A 64 0.73 -2.94 5.52
CA GLY A 64 2.09 -2.43 5.39
C GLY A 64 3.08 -3.27 6.19
N ALA A 65 4.33 -2.81 6.25
CA ALA A 65 5.38 -3.40 7.06
C ALA A 65 5.83 -2.43 8.15
N LEU A 66 5.88 -2.91 9.38
CA LEU A 66 6.43 -2.18 10.52
C LEU A 66 7.94 -2.30 10.51
N VAL A 67 8.62 -1.15 10.50
CA VAL A 67 10.08 -1.06 10.47
C VAL A 67 10.60 -0.68 11.86
N ALA A 68 11.63 -1.40 12.28
CA ALA A 68 12.37 -1.16 13.51
C ALA A 68 13.88 -1.30 13.26
N PRO A 69 14.73 -0.54 13.97
CA PRO A 69 16.16 -0.77 13.94
C PRO A 69 16.47 -2.05 14.73
N VAL A 70 17.35 -2.89 14.20
CA VAL A 70 17.97 -3.99 14.92
C VAL A 70 19.46 -3.90 14.64
N HIS A 71 20.25 -3.51 15.65
CA HIS A 71 21.70 -3.28 15.52
C HIS A 71 22.09 -2.35 14.36
N GLY A 72 21.32 -1.27 14.14
CA GLY A 72 21.57 -0.31 13.05
C GLY A 72 21.00 -0.73 11.68
N THR A 73 20.48 -1.95 11.55
CA THR A 73 19.85 -2.43 10.31
C THR A 73 18.33 -2.25 10.38
N PRO A 74 17.68 -1.65 9.37
CA PRO A 74 16.23 -1.54 9.32
C PRO A 74 15.62 -2.92 9.02
N MET A 75 14.93 -3.47 10.02
CA MET A 75 14.21 -4.73 9.92
C MET A 75 12.71 -4.47 9.84
N ALA A 76 12.04 -5.20 8.96
CA ALA A 76 10.63 -5.05 8.64
C ALA A 76 9.85 -6.32 9.01
N THR A 77 8.62 -6.13 9.47
CA THR A 77 7.67 -7.20 9.78
C THR A 77 6.30 -6.82 9.20
N TRP A 78 5.67 -7.72 8.45
CA TRP A 78 4.34 -7.49 7.90
C TRP A 78 3.30 -7.28 9.01
N VAL A 79 2.43 -6.30 8.81
CA VAL A 79 1.30 -5.99 9.69
C VAL A 79 0.01 -6.42 8.97
N PRO A 80 -0.81 -7.28 9.60
CA PRO A 80 -2.09 -7.69 9.02
C PRO A 80 -2.99 -6.50 8.72
N LEU A 81 -3.78 -6.58 7.64
CA LEU A 81 -4.69 -5.53 7.23
C LEU A 81 -5.73 -5.22 8.30
N ASP A 82 -6.25 -6.26 8.94
CA ASP A 82 -7.32 -6.17 9.95
C ASP A 82 -6.79 -5.92 11.38
N ASP A 83 -5.47 -5.71 11.55
CA ASP A 83 -4.90 -5.37 12.85
C ASP A 83 -5.23 -3.91 13.21
N PRO A 84 -6.03 -3.64 14.27
CA PRO A 84 -6.39 -2.29 14.66
C PRO A 84 -5.27 -1.58 15.44
N SER A 85 -4.17 -2.27 15.74
CA SER A 85 -3.12 -1.75 16.61
C SER A 85 -2.54 -0.44 16.06
N PRO A 86 -2.36 0.58 16.91
CA PRO A 86 -1.67 1.80 16.52
C PRO A 86 -0.22 1.48 16.19
N ILE A 87 0.42 2.34 15.39
CA ILE A 87 1.85 2.23 15.12
C ILE A 87 2.58 2.48 16.46
N PRO A 88 3.41 1.54 16.96
CA PRO A 88 4.13 1.74 18.20
C PRO A 88 5.03 2.98 18.12
N GLN A 89 5.20 3.67 19.26
CA GLN A 89 6.07 4.85 19.34
C GLN A 89 7.49 4.51 18.82
N GLY A 90 8.02 5.37 17.95
CA GLY A 90 9.35 5.18 17.38
C GLY A 90 9.45 4.07 16.34
N ARG A 91 8.32 3.62 15.80
CA ARG A 91 8.25 2.67 14.67
C ARG A 91 7.64 3.34 13.47
N ILE A 92 8.05 2.88 12.29
CA ILE A 92 7.59 3.40 11.01
C ILE A 92 6.77 2.31 10.34
N LEU A 93 5.52 2.60 9.96
CA LEU A 93 4.73 1.77 9.07
C LEU A 93 5.00 2.23 7.63
N LEU A 94 5.62 1.36 6.83
CA LEU A 94 5.73 1.55 5.39
C LEU A 94 4.58 0.82 4.69
N SER A 95 3.89 1.50 3.80
CA SER A 95 2.90 0.91 2.90
C SER A 95 3.23 1.29 1.46
N TRP A 96 2.97 0.37 0.53
CA TRP A 96 3.23 0.65 -0.88
C TRP A 96 2.23 -0.02 -1.79
N THR A 97 1.96 0.66 -2.91
CA THR A 97 1.03 0.21 -3.93
C THR A 97 1.66 0.36 -5.32
N PRO A 98 1.39 -0.57 -6.25
CA PRO A 98 1.77 -0.39 -7.64
C PRO A 98 1.17 0.91 -8.21
N ALA A 99 2.01 1.69 -8.91
CA ALA A 99 1.66 2.99 -9.49
C ALA A 99 1.79 3.02 -11.03
N GLY A 100 1.75 1.83 -11.65
CA GLY A 100 1.98 1.62 -13.08
C GLY A 100 3.12 0.64 -13.33
N GLU A 101 3.60 0.58 -14.57
CA GLU A 101 4.70 -0.29 -14.99
C GLU A 101 5.99 0.08 -14.24
N ASP A 102 6.51 -0.88 -13.46
CA ASP A 102 7.72 -0.77 -12.62
C ASP A 102 7.76 0.45 -11.68
N ARG A 103 6.58 0.97 -11.30
CA ARG A 103 6.45 2.10 -10.40
C ARG A 103 5.71 1.71 -9.13
N THR A 104 6.16 2.27 -8.02
CA THR A 104 5.62 2.03 -6.69
C THR A 104 5.42 3.35 -5.96
N ASP A 105 4.21 3.60 -5.48
CA ASP A 105 3.94 4.67 -4.52
C ASP A 105 4.21 4.14 -3.13
N VAL A 106 5.04 4.83 -2.35
CA VAL A 106 5.40 4.44 -0.99
C VAL A 106 4.95 5.53 -0.02
N THR A 107 4.33 5.13 1.08
CA THR A 107 3.96 6.01 2.17
C THR A 107 4.58 5.52 3.47
N ALA A 108 5.09 6.45 4.28
CA ALA A 108 5.60 6.18 5.61
C ALA A 108 4.76 6.91 6.67
N HIS A 109 4.37 6.19 7.72
CA HIS A 109 3.76 6.76 8.91
C HIS A 109 4.62 6.48 10.13
N LEU A 110 4.87 7.48 10.97
CA LEU A 110 5.62 7.37 12.22
C LEU A 110 4.65 7.28 13.41
N GLY A 111 4.86 6.29 14.28
CA GLY A 111 4.18 6.22 15.57
C GLY A 111 4.83 7.17 16.58
N LEU A 112 4.01 8.00 17.22
CA LEU A 112 4.36 8.89 18.33
C LEU A 112 3.54 8.53 19.57
N ALA A 113 3.85 9.14 20.71
CA ALA A 113 3.07 8.97 21.93
C ALA A 113 1.62 9.40 21.70
N GLY A 114 0.70 8.43 21.64
CA GLY A 114 -0.73 8.66 21.46
C GLY A 114 -1.19 9.08 20.06
N ALA A 115 -0.30 9.12 19.07
CA ALA A 115 -0.63 9.58 17.72
C ALA A 115 0.18 8.85 16.64
N GLN A 116 -0.29 8.95 15.39
CA GLN A 116 0.49 8.59 14.21
C GLN A 116 0.56 9.80 13.27
N VAL A 117 1.71 10.00 12.63
CA VAL A 117 1.92 11.12 11.71
C VAL A 117 2.40 10.62 10.36
N LEU A 118 1.97 11.29 9.29
CA LEU A 118 2.53 11.06 7.97
C LEU A 118 3.99 11.54 7.99
N LEU A 119 4.92 10.62 7.77
CA LEU A 119 6.34 10.92 7.75
C LEU A 119 6.77 11.38 6.35
N ALA A 120 6.40 10.63 5.32
CA ALA A 120 6.79 10.90 3.95
C ALA A 120 5.88 10.17 2.94
N VAL A 121 5.83 10.72 1.73
CA VAL A 121 5.22 10.10 0.55
C VAL A 121 6.24 10.16 -0.58
N TRP A 122 6.50 9.02 -1.22
CA TRP A 122 7.35 8.92 -2.39
C TRP A 122 6.54 8.37 -3.56
N PRO A 123 6.06 9.24 -4.46
CA PRO A 123 5.25 8.81 -5.59
C PRO A 123 6.13 8.23 -6.71
N GLY A 124 5.68 7.12 -7.30
CA GLY A 124 6.21 6.57 -8.54
C GLY A 124 7.68 6.17 -8.52
N LEU A 125 8.18 5.68 -7.37
CA LEU A 125 9.54 5.14 -7.25
C LEU A 125 9.74 3.93 -8.17
N ARG A 126 10.94 3.78 -8.71
CA ARG A 126 11.30 2.72 -9.68
C ARG A 126 12.41 1.84 -9.12
N GLY A 127 12.46 0.59 -9.59
CA GLY A 127 13.53 -0.36 -9.24
C GLY A 127 13.58 -0.66 -7.73
N GLU A 128 14.80 -0.79 -7.19
CA GLU A 128 15.05 -1.01 -5.75
C GLU A 128 14.80 0.27 -4.94
N TRP A 129 13.53 0.64 -4.81
CA TRP A 129 13.10 1.87 -4.14
C TRP A 129 13.45 1.94 -2.65
N SER A 130 13.83 0.81 -2.02
CA SER A 130 14.28 0.79 -0.63
C SER A 130 15.52 1.64 -0.40
N ASP A 131 16.42 1.78 -1.38
CA ASP A 131 17.60 2.64 -1.24
C ASP A 131 17.25 4.13 -1.13
N VAL A 132 16.09 4.53 -1.67
CA VAL A 132 15.56 5.90 -1.51
C VAL A 132 14.94 6.11 -0.14
N VAL A 133 14.24 5.09 0.38
CA VAL A 133 13.48 5.18 1.64
C VAL A 133 14.36 4.94 2.88
N ARG A 134 15.38 4.09 2.75
CA ARG A 134 16.26 3.66 3.85
C ARG A 134 16.93 4.82 4.60
N PRO A 135 17.51 5.84 3.93
CA PRO A 135 18.11 6.97 4.63
C PRO A 135 17.11 7.68 5.56
N THR A 136 15.91 8.01 5.05
CA THR A 136 14.87 8.66 5.88
C THR A 136 14.44 7.78 7.04
N VAL A 137 14.27 6.47 6.81
CA VAL A 137 13.91 5.52 7.86
C VAL A 137 14.99 5.44 8.94
N ALA A 138 16.27 5.38 8.55
CA ALA A 138 17.40 5.31 9.49
C ALA A 138 17.49 6.58 10.35
N GLU A 139 17.53 7.75 9.71
CA GLU A 139 17.64 9.05 10.39
C GLU A 139 16.51 9.28 11.40
N VAL A 140 15.26 9.03 11.01
CA VAL A 140 14.10 9.22 11.91
C VAL A 140 14.14 8.25 13.08
N THR A 141 14.59 7.03 12.83
CA THR A 141 14.71 6.01 13.86
C THR A 141 15.82 6.34 14.86
N GLU A 142 16.97 6.80 14.39
CA GLU A 142 18.09 7.22 15.22
C GLU A 142 17.75 8.48 16.02
N LEU A 143 17.12 9.47 15.39
CA LEU A 143 16.62 10.67 16.05
C LEU A 143 15.64 10.31 17.17
N HIS A 144 14.72 9.38 16.90
CA HIS A 144 13.79 8.91 17.93
C HIS A 144 14.52 8.23 19.09
N ALA A 145 15.52 7.40 18.81
CA ALA A 145 16.31 6.72 19.83
C ALA A 145 17.10 7.72 20.69
N ALA A 146 17.71 8.73 20.06
CA ALA A 146 18.43 9.80 20.74
C ALA A 146 17.51 10.63 21.65
N LEU A 147 16.33 11.01 21.15
CA LEU A 147 15.35 11.75 21.92
C LEU A 147 14.83 10.92 23.10
N HIS A 148 14.51 9.64 22.88
CA HIS A 148 14.05 8.75 23.94
C HIS A 148 15.11 8.59 25.04
N LEU A 149 16.38 8.42 24.67
CA LEU A 149 17.49 8.35 25.62
C LEU A 149 17.64 9.67 26.40
N ALA A 150 17.59 10.81 25.72
CA ALA A 150 17.68 12.12 26.36
C ALA A 150 16.55 12.32 27.39
N THR A 151 15.30 12.01 27.03
CA THR A 151 14.15 12.06 27.94
C THR A 151 14.34 11.13 29.13
N ALA A 152 14.75 9.89 28.90
CA ALA A 152 14.99 8.93 29.98
C ALA A 152 16.10 9.41 30.95
N LEU A 153 17.14 10.07 30.45
CA LEU A 153 18.18 10.66 31.29
C LEU A 153 17.68 11.86 32.09
N LEU A 154 16.86 12.72 31.47
CA LEU A 154 16.21 13.85 32.15
C LEU A 154 15.34 13.36 33.31
N ASP A 155 14.47 12.39 33.07
CA ASP A 155 13.59 11.82 34.10
C ASP A 155 14.40 11.28 35.29
N ARG A 156 15.54 10.62 35.02
CA ARG A 156 16.45 10.09 36.04
C ARG A 156 17.22 11.14 36.84
N LEU A 157 17.38 12.34 36.30
CA LEU A 157 18.03 13.45 37.01
C LEU A 157 17.04 14.24 37.86
N THR A 158 15.74 14.08 37.61
CA THR A 158 14.67 14.74 38.35
C THR A 158 14.06 13.89 39.47
N ASP A 159 14.42 12.60 39.53
CA ASP A 159 14.10 11.65 40.61
C ASP A 159 15.18 11.65 41.70
#